data_AF-A0A2Z4JNA0-F1
#
_entry.id   AF-A0A2Z4JNA0-F1
#
_cell.length_a   1.000
_cell.length_b   1.000
_cell.length_c   1.000
_cell.angle_alpha   90.00
_cell.angle_beta   90.00
_cell.angle_gamma   90.00
#
_symmetry.space_group_name_H-M   'P 1'
#
loop_
_entity.id
_entity.type
_entity.pdbx_description
1 polymer ?
#
loop_
_entity_poly.entity_id
_entity_poly.type
_entity_poly.pdbx_seq_one_letter_code
_entity_poly.pdbx_strand_id
1 'polypeptide(L)'
;MIKHFALNNFVVPVAAVLLSAWLAISGVSHAQASPVNVNTASQTELETIKGIGPAKARTIIAEREDGGHFQDANDLQKRVRGIGMKSVEKMVDNGLTIESPSSFREPHGRTKKEGSASSRRSSRNQGNTRNHQDRPSTNRRN
;
A
#
# COMPACT_ATOMS: atom_id res chain seq x y z
N MET A 1 5.38 80.30 24.60
CA MET A 1 4.23 79.45 24.22
C MET A 1 4.47 78.93 22.81
N ILE A 2 4.95 77.69 22.75
CA ILE A 2 4.86 76.64 21.71
C ILE A 2 4.84 77.07 20.23
N LYS A 3 5.93 76.68 19.55
CA LYS A 3 6.14 76.65 18.09
C LYS A 3 5.29 75.52 17.47
N HIS A 4 4.62 75.78 16.35
CA HIS A 4 4.13 74.77 15.40
C HIS A 4 4.68 75.21 14.02
N PHE A 5 5.91 74.88 13.61
CA PHE A 5 6.48 73.62 13.12
C PHE A 5 5.68 72.87 12.05
N ALA A 6 6.19 73.08 10.82
CA ALA A 6 6.24 72.21 9.65
C ALA A 6 4.94 71.92 8.88
N LEU A 7 4.73 72.77 7.87
CA LEU A 7 4.11 72.43 6.60
C LEU A 7 4.93 71.32 5.89
N ASN A 8 4.22 70.31 5.42
CA ASN A 8 4.67 69.27 4.51
C ASN A 8 5.44 69.84 3.31
N ASN A 9 6.71 69.48 3.18
CA ASN A 9 7.33 69.21 1.88
C ASN A 9 8.65 68.45 2.09
N PHE A 10 8.67 67.15 1.82
CA PHE A 10 9.93 66.45 1.60
C PHE A 10 9.76 65.40 0.51
N VAL A 11 9.97 65.88 -0.70
CA VAL A 11 10.34 65.09 -1.87
C VAL A 11 11.58 64.28 -1.46
N VAL A 12 11.51 62.94 -1.45
CA VAL A 12 12.70 62.10 -1.32
C VAL A 12 13.03 61.55 -2.73
N PRO A 13 14.07 62.06 -3.41
CA PRO A 13 14.51 61.50 -4.68
C PRO A 13 15.68 60.52 -4.48
N VAL A 14 15.64 59.44 -5.27
CA VAL A 14 16.76 58.75 -5.94
C VAL A 14 17.85 58.07 -5.07
N ALA A 15 17.90 56.75 -5.21
CA ALA A 15 19.07 55.86 -5.23
C ALA A 15 20.03 55.80 -4.02
N ALA A 16 19.89 54.73 -3.22
CA ALA A 16 21.05 54.01 -2.67
C ALA A 16 20.62 52.58 -2.27
N VAL A 17 21.13 51.61 -3.04
CA VAL A 17 21.17 50.17 -2.74
C VAL A 17 21.74 49.94 -1.34
N LEU A 18 21.23 48.92 -0.61
CA LEU A 18 21.79 48.19 0.55
C LEU A 18 20.75 47.95 1.68
N LEU A 19 19.77 47.06 1.45
CA LEU A 19 19.22 46.25 2.55
C LEU A 19 18.97 44.82 2.05
N SER A 20 20.03 44.05 2.20
CA SER A 20 20.11 42.61 2.16
C SER A 20 18.88 41.88 2.72
N ALA A 21 18.45 40.87 1.96
CA ALA A 21 17.90 39.59 2.39
C ALA A 21 16.83 39.63 3.49
N TRP A 22 15.67 39.06 3.19
CA TRP A 22 14.93 38.08 4.00
C TRP A 22 13.50 38.05 3.49
N LEU A 23 13.17 37.06 2.67
CA LEU A 23 11.98 36.28 2.97
C LEU A 23 12.23 34.86 2.51
N ALA A 24 12.54 34.04 3.51
CA ALA A 24 12.78 32.62 3.44
C ALA A 24 11.78 31.96 2.48
N ILE A 25 12.31 31.36 1.42
CA ILE A 25 11.62 30.33 0.66
C ILE A 25 11.26 29.26 1.69
N SER A 26 9.97 29.24 2.05
CA SER A 26 9.42 28.39 3.08
C SER A 26 9.69 26.95 2.64
N GLY A 27 10.55 26.26 3.40
CA GLY A 27 10.74 24.83 3.27
C GLY A 27 9.39 24.16 3.49
N VAL A 28 8.73 23.79 2.41
CA VAL A 28 7.62 22.84 2.45
C VAL A 28 8.26 21.52 2.84
N SER A 29 8.35 21.33 4.16
CA SER A 29 8.57 20.02 4.78
C SER A 29 7.44 19.14 4.29
N HIS A 30 7.69 18.38 3.22
CA HIS A 30 6.80 17.32 2.79
C HIS A 30 6.83 16.28 3.90
N ALA A 31 5.93 16.43 4.88
CA ALA A 31 5.67 15.43 5.89
C ALA A 31 5.33 14.15 5.14
N GLN A 32 6.31 13.26 5.04
CA GLN A 32 6.13 11.91 4.54
C GLN A 32 5.17 11.28 5.54
N ALA A 33 3.89 11.22 5.18
CA ALA A 33 2.88 10.58 6.00
C ALA A 33 3.37 9.16 6.27
N SER A 34 3.59 8.83 7.54
CA SER A 34 4.01 7.49 7.90
C SER A 34 2.92 6.51 7.48
N PRO A 35 3.28 5.37 6.89
CA PRO A 35 2.29 4.43 6.42
C PRO A 35 1.43 3.94 7.59
N VAL A 36 0.10 4.05 7.45
CA VAL A 36 -0.88 3.64 8.47
C VAL A 36 -1.38 2.24 8.13
N ASN A 37 -1.06 1.27 8.98
CA ASN A 37 -1.45 -0.13 8.75
C ASN A 37 -2.89 -0.39 9.20
N VAL A 38 -3.75 -0.87 8.30
CA VAL A 38 -5.17 -1.12 8.57
C VAL A 38 -5.43 -2.14 9.70
N ASN A 39 -4.52 -3.09 9.89
CA ASN A 39 -4.66 -4.17 10.85
C ASN A 39 -4.33 -3.71 12.28
N THR A 40 -3.41 -2.76 12.43
CA THR A 40 -2.90 -2.32 13.74
C THR A 40 -3.30 -0.90 14.13
N ALA A 41 -3.70 -0.06 13.16
CA ALA A 41 -4.00 1.34 13.41
C ALA A 41 -5.17 1.54 14.37
N SER A 42 -5.08 2.58 15.18
CA SER A 42 -6.19 3.10 15.98
C SER A 42 -7.20 3.85 15.12
N GLN A 43 -8.35 4.17 15.70
CA GLN A 43 -9.39 4.93 15.01
C GLN A 43 -8.86 6.27 14.51
N THR A 44 -8.15 7.02 15.36
CA THR A 44 -7.60 8.33 15.03
C THR A 44 -6.57 8.24 13.90
N GLU A 45 -5.73 7.21 13.90
CA GLU A 45 -4.74 6.98 12.84
C GLU A 45 -5.41 6.67 11.50
N LEU A 46 -6.44 5.82 11.50
CA LEU A 46 -7.22 5.54 10.28
C LEU A 46 -7.89 6.81 9.75
N GLU A 47 -8.43 7.66 10.62
CA GLU A 47 -9.05 8.94 10.25
C GLU A 47 -8.08 9.97 9.66
N THR A 48 -6.76 9.81 9.85
CA THR A 48 -5.77 10.67 9.17
C THR A 48 -5.69 10.42 7.67
N ILE A 49 -6.11 9.24 7.20
CA ILE A 49 -6.08 8.88 5.79
C ILE A 49 -7.25 9.55 5.06
N LYS A 50 -6.92 10.36 4.06
CA LYS A 50 -7.92 11.02 3.22
C LYS A 50 -8.87 10.01 2.59
N GLY A 51 -10.16 10.15 2.90
CA GLY A 51 -11.21 9.24 2.44
C GLY A 51 -11.64 8.18 3.46
N ILE A 52 -10.94 8.07 4.60
CA ILE A 52 -11.44 7.44 5.82
C ILE A 52 -12.06 8.52 6.70
N GLY A 53 -13.31 8.31 7.10
CA GLY A 53 -13.97 9.12 8.10
C GLY A 53 -14.35 8.28 9.31
N PRO A 54 -14.90 8.90 10.36
CA PRO A 54 -15.18 8.22 11.64
C PRO A 54 -16.13 7.02 11.50
N ALA A 55 -17.08 7.08 10.56
CA ALA A 55 -17.94 5.93 10.27
C ALA A 55 -17.15 4.74 9.69
N LYS A 56 -16.26 4.99 8.71
CA LYS A 56 -15.48 3.92 8.08
C LYS A 56 -14.42 3.37 9.03
N ALA A 57 -13.76 4.22 9.80
CA ALA A 57 -12.77 3.81 10.80
C ALA A 57 -13.39 2.87 11.83
N ARG A 58 -14.58 3.19 12.35
CA ARG A 58 -15.33 2.29 13.24
C ARG A 58 -15.67 0.95 12.60
N THR A 59 -16.14 0.97 11.35
CA THR A 59 -16.44 -0.27 10.63
C THR A 59 -15.19 -1.11 10.40
N ILE A 60 -14.06 -0.51 10.01
CA ILE A 60 -12.79 -1.23 9.84
C ILE A 60 -12.39 -1.93 11.14
N ILE A 61 -12.52 -1.25 12.28
CA ILE A 61 -12.20 -1.81 13.60
C ILE A 61 -13.15 -2.96 13.97
N ALA A 62 -14.46 -2.77 13.79
CA ALA A 62 -15.43 -3.82 14.06
C ALA A 62 -15.21 -5.06 13.18
N GLU A 63 -14.94 -4.84 11.89
CA GLU A 63 -14.68 -5.93 10.94
C GLU A 63 -13.41 -6.70 11.31
N ARG A 64 -12.30 -6.04 11.70
CA ARG A 64 -11.08 -6.76 12.12
C ARG A 64 -11.28 -7.54 13.42
N GLU A 65 -12.15 -7.06 14.31
CA GLU A 65 -12.46 -7.73 15.58
C GLU A 65 -13.32 -8.99 15.37
N ASP A 66 -14.26 -8.94 14.42
CA ASP A 66 -15.16 -10.05 14.11
C ASP A 66 -14.54 -11.08 13.15
N GLY A 67 -14.03 -10.60 12.00
CA GLY A 67 -13.53 -11.46 10.92
C GLY A 67 -12.01 -11.59 10.85
N GLY A 68 -11.28 -11.01 11.80
CA GLY A 68 -9.81 -11.03 11.83
C GLY A 68 -9.14 -10.07 10.82
N HIS A 69 -7.80 -10.16 10.73
CA HIS A 69 -6.97 -9.26 9.93
C HIS A 69 -7.36 -9.24 8.44
N PHE A 70 -7.24 -8.06 7.83
CA PHE A 70 -7.39 -7.87 6.39
C PHE A 70 -6.14 -8.37 5.66
N GLN A 71 -6.36 -9.21 4.65
CA GLN A 71 -5.26 -9.76 3.86
C GLN A 71 -4.87 -8.86 2.68
N ASP A 72 -5.86 -8.21 2.07
CA ASP A 72 -5.65 -7.43 0.85
C ASP A 72 -6.71 -6.33 0.68
N ALA A 73 -6.48 -5.45 -0.30
CA ALA A 73 -7.36 -4.35 -0.65
C ALA A 73 -8.77 -4.79 -1.05
N ASN A 74 -8.92 -5.97 -1.65
CA ASN A 74 -10.22 -6.50 -2.05
C ASN A 74 -10.99 -7.02 -0.84
N ASP A 75 -10.31 -7.64 0.13
CA ASP A 75 -10.93 -8.04 1.41
C ASP A 75 -11.48 -6.82 2.16
N LEU A 76 -10.69 -5.75 2.26
CA LEU A 76 -11.12 -4.48 2.86
C LEU A 76 -12.38 -3.93 2.16
N GLN A 77 -12.39 -3.93 0.83
CA GLN A 77 -13.54 -3.46 0.04
C GLN A 77 -14.80 -4.30 0.27
N LYS A 78 -14.66 -5.62 0.37
CA LYS A 78 -15.81 -6.53 0.52
C LYS A 78 -16.47 -6.42 1.89
N ARG A 79 -15.65 -6.25 2.93
CA ARG A 79 -16.08 -6.24 4.33
C ARG A 79 -16.59 -4.86 4.76
N VAL A 80 -15.91 -3.80 4.33
CA VAL A 80 -16.26 -2.43 4.75
C VAL A 80 -17.19 -1.77 3.73
N ARG A 81 -18.48 -1.69 4.07
CA ARG A 81 -19.48 -1.01 3.24
C ARG A 81 -19.12 0.46 3.01
N GLY A 82 -19.27 0.92 1.75
CA GLY A 82 -18.98 2.31 1.36
C GLY A 82 -17.50 2.57 1.02
N ILE A 83 -16.67 1.53 0.96
CA ILE A 83 -15.33 1.56 0.38
C ILE A 83 -15.38 0.80 -0.95
N GLY A 84 -15.12 1.48 -2.06
CA GLY A 84 -14.95 0.85 -3.38
C GLY A 84 -13.48 0.71 -3.77
N MET A 85 -13.16 -0.12 -4.76
CA MET A 85 -11.77 -0.38 -5.19
C MET A 85 -10.98 0.91 -5.47
N LYS A 86 -11.58 1.87 -6.18
CA LYS A 86 -10.97 3.19 -6.46
C LYS A 86 -10.71 4.01 -5.20
N SER A 87 -11.53 3.83 -4.17
CA SER A 87 -11.32 4.50 -2.88
C SER A 87 -10.14 3.86 -2.16
N VAL A 88 -10.06 2.52 -2.13
CA VAL A 88 -8.93 1.81 -1.51
C VAL A 88 -7.62 2.20 -2.15
N GLU A 89 -7.57 2.24 -3.49
CA GLU A 89 -6.37 2.65 -4.23
C GLU A 89 -5.94 4.07 -3.85
N LYS A 90 -6.88 5.02 -3.76
CA LYS A 90 -6.58 6.37 -3.26
C LYS A 90 -6.12 6.35 -1.80
N MET A 91 -6.70 5.52 -0.95
CA MET A 91 -6.31 5.45 0.47
C MET A 91 -4.89 4.91 0.59
N VAL A 92 -4.52 3.91 -0.21
CA VAL A 92 -3.15 3.38 -0.30
C VAL A 92 -2.18 4.45 -0.79
N ASP A 93 -2.55 5.22 -1.81
CA ASP A 93 -1.77 6.38 -2.29
C ASP A 93 -1.61 7.47 -1.19
N ASN A 94 -2.60 7.58 -0.30
CA ASN A 94 -2.56 8.48 0.86
C ASN A 94 -1.86 7.87 2.09
N GLY A 95 -1.23 6.70 1.96
CA GLY A 95 -0.42 6.08 3.01
C GLY A 95 -1.08 4.94 3.78
N LEU A 96 -2.25 4.44 3.36
CA LEU A 96 -2.83 3.24 3.97
C LEU A 96 -2.05 1.99 3.54
N THR A 97 -1.61 1.16 4.49
CA THR A 97 -0.99 -0.14 4.20
C THR A 97 -1.92 -1.28 4.63
N ILE A 98 -1.85 -2.37 3.87
CA ILE A 98 -2.52 -3.62 4.19
C ILE A 98 -1.46 -4.69 4.16
N GLU A 99 -0.98 -5.05 5.34
CA GLU A 99 0.10 -6.01 5.49
C GLU A 99 -0.53 -7.38 5.60
N SER A 100 -0.42 -8.14 4.51
CA SER A 100 -0.75 -9.56 4.55
C SER A 100 0.26 -10.24 5.49
N PRO A 101 -0.15 -11.17 6.36
CA PRO A 101 0.79 -11.91 7.22
C PRO A 101 1.88 -12.66 6.42
N SER A 102 1.67 -12.90 5.12
CA SER A 102 2.64 -13.47 4.19
C SER A 102 3.64 -12.47 3.58
N SER A 103 3.45 -11.16 3.78
CA SER A 103 4.35 -10.09 3.35
C SER A 103 5.36 -9.65 4.41
N PHE A 104 5.25 -10.15 5.65
CA PHE A 104 6.35 -10.14 6.62
C PHE A 104 7.43 -11.11 6.14
N ARG A 105 8.20 -10.68 5.15
CA ARG A 105 9.44 -11.32 4.77
C ARG A 105 10.48 -10.86 5.77
N GLU A 106 10.99 -11.78 6.57
CA GLU A 106 12.00 -11.52 7.60
C GLU A 106 13.10 -10.56 7.08
N PRO A 107 13.53 -9.58 7.89
CA PRO A 107 14.52 -8.58 7.47
C PRO A 107 15.96 -9.13 7.31
N HIS A 108 16.17 -10.44 7.44
CA HIS A 108 17.46 -11.07 7.20
C HIS A 108 17.41 -11.95 5.95
N GLY A 109 18.11 -11.50 4.91
CA GLY A 109 17.99 -12.04 3.55
C GLY A 109 18.61 -13.41 3.32
N ARG A 110 18.03 -14.15 2.36
CA ARG A 110 18.68 -14.55 1.10
C ARG A 110 17.67 -15.19 0.13
N THR A 111 17.77 -14.72 -1.12
CA THR A 111 17.56 -15.44 -2.40
C THR A 111 16.25 -16.19 -2.68
N LYS A 112 15.52 -15.64 -3.66
CA LYS A 112 15.04 -16.32 -4.88
C LYS A 112 14.10 -17.54 -4.72
N LYS A 113 12.91 -17.35 -5.33
CA LYS A 113 11.99 -18.34 -5.94
C LYS A 113 11.03 -19.06 -4.99
N GLU A 114 9.73 -18.93 -5.29
CA GLU A 114 8.65 -19.94 -5.29
C GLU A 114 7.30 -19.23 -5.08
N GLY A 115 6.26 -19.35 -5.91
CA GLY A 115 6.10 -20.12 -7.14
C GLY A 115 4.89 -19.62 -7.96
N SER A 116 5.12 -19.26 -9.22
CA SER A 116 4.18 -19.59 -10.28
C SER A 116 4.70 -20.89 -10.89
N ALA A 117 4.36 -22.00 -10.23
CA ALA A 117 4.57 -23.35 -10.74
C ALA A 117 3.45 -23.65 -11.76
N SER A 118 3.58 -23.13 -12.97
CA SER A 118 2.88 -23.70 -14.13
C SER A 118 3.66 -23.44 -15.41
N SER A 119 4.85 -24.04 -15.49
CA SER A 119 5.47 -24.38 -16.76
C SER A 119 6.63 -25.34 -16.57
N ARG A 120 6.42 -26.57 -17.08
CA ARG A 120 7.43 -27.47 -17.65
C ARG A 120 8.32 -28.24 -16.65
N ARG A 121 7.91 -29.48 -16.36
CA ARG A 121 8.65 -30.75 -16.63
C ARG A 121 8.35 -31.80 -15.56
N SER A 122 7.56 -32.79 -15.93
CA SER A 122 7.92 -34.22 -15.78
C SER A 122 6.85 -35.02 -16.49
N SER A 123 7.14 -35.56 -17.66
CA SER A 123 7.36 -37.01 -17.78
C SER A 123 6.17 -37.83 -17.25
N ARG A 124 5.14 -37.99 -18.07
CA ARG A 124 4.20 -39.10 -17.94
C ARG A 124 4.15 -39.84 -19.28
N ASN A 125 5.19 -40.65 -19.43
CA ASN A 125 5.29 -41.89 -20.21
C ASN A 125 3.99 -42.25 -20.98
N GLN A 126 4.00 -41.98 -22.29
CA GLN A 126 3.05 -42.56 -23.24
C GLN A 126 3.55 -43.94 -23.68
N GLY A 127 2.62 -44.90 -23.80
CA GLY A 127 2.83 -46.25 -24.34
C GLY A 127 2.86 -47.28 -23.22
N ASN A 128 1.80 -48.03 -22.90
CA ASN A 128 0.90 -48.80 -23.77
C ASN A 128 1.62 -49.66 -24.80
N THR A 129 2.59 -50.45 -24.35
CA THR A 129 2.96 -51.71 -25.02
C THR A 129 2.18 -52.85 -24.38
N ARG A 130 1.20 -53.30 -25.16
CA ARG A 130 0.33 -54.44 -24.93
C ARG A 130 1.20 -55.69 -24.70
N ASN A 131 1.14 -56.25 -23.51
CA ASN A 131 1.67 -57.59 -23.25
C ASN A 131 0.70 -58.59 -23.90
N HIS A 132 0.98 -58.96 -25.14
CA HIS A 132 0.22 -59.95 -25.89
C HIS A 132 1.20 -60.94 -26.52
N GLN A 133 1.62 -61.93 -25.74
CA GLN A 133 2.25 -63.14 -26.24
C GLN A 133 2.03 -64.28 -25.25
N ASP A 134 0.78 -64.67 -25.07
CA ASP A 134 0.43 -66.00 -24.59
C ASP A 134 -0.63 -66.59 -25.50
N ARG A 135 -0.17 -67.48 -26.40
CA ARG A 135 -0.89 -68.61 -27.01
C ARG A 135 0.01 -69.25 -28.09
N PRO A 136 -0.08 -70.58 -28.38
CA PRO A 136 -0.51 -71.71 -27.54
C PRO A 136 0.39 -72.97 -27.69
N SER A 137 0.03 -74.01 -26.92
CA SER A 137 0.19 -75.47 -27.17
C SER A 137 1.59 -76.12 -27.12
N THR A 138 1.83 -76.89 -26.06
CA THR A 138 2.16 -78.31 -26.22
C THR A 138 1.40 -79.19 -25.22
N ASN A 139 0.81 -80.22 -25.80
CA ASN A 139 0.01 -81.29 -25.24
C ASN A 139 0.82 -82.14 -24.24
N ARG A 140 0.33 -82.29 -23.00
CA ARG A 140 0.75 -83.39 -22.12
C ARG A 140 -0.43 -83.86 -21.26
N ARG A 141 -1.24 -84.73 -21.86
CA ARG A 141 -2.22 -85.56 -21.17
C ARG A 141 -1.73 -87.00 -21.28
N ASN A 142 -1.51 -87.60 -20.11
CA ASN A 142 -1.43 -89.03 -19.77
C ASN A 142 -0.60 -89.97 -20.66
#